data_AF-A0A815EK01-F1
#
_entry.id   AF-A0A815EK01-F1
#
_cell.length_a   1.000
_cell.length_b   1.000
_cell.length_c   1.000
_cell.angle_alpha   90.00
_cell.angle_beta   90.00
_cell.angle_gamma   90.00
#
_symmetry.space_group_name_H-M   'P 1'
#
loop_
_entity.id
_entity.type
_entity.pdbx_description
1 polymer ?
#
loop_
_entity_poly.entity_id
_entity_poly.type
_entity_poly.pdbx_seq_one_letter_code
_entity_poly.pdbx_strand_id
1 'polypeptide(L)'
;MISGDFSTKASSARNAVTIYFKSYWNKLDVVAIILFFVGIVFRYISISECFCAGQIVISFDLSIWFIRTLDMFTAVKLLGPKLVMIGEMVHDLKFFMLMFFVFILAFGVQEFTWYLPCKIINFAYWHIFGEIKGLEIFEENFKANGYTAFILLLGYMTIVSILLFNLLIAMFSNTFDRLQSNADRIWKFQRYSLVCEYLSRPSFPSPFIFLSHFGRLTLYTLTKCYKKSQALMCNYLEHLIDDSKTNNGKRIKLPERHRLDSERSFEEMKHNINKSRQTYQRESLFDDDRIH
;
A
#
# COMPACT_ATOMS: atom_id res chain seq x y z
N MET A 1 3.17 31.01 20.89
CA MET A 1 3.44 30.89 19.44
C MET A 1 3.69 29.44 18.98
N ILE A 2 3.16 28.42 19.68
CA ILE A 2 3.42 26.98 19.40
C ILE A 2 2.18 26.26 18.81
N SER A 3 1.02 26.92 18.82
CA SER A 3 -0.26 26.37 18.35
C SER A 3 -0.44 26.40 16.82
N GLY A 4 0.33 27.21 16.08
CA GLY A 4 0.23 27.31 14.61
C GLY A 4 0.84 26.12 13.85
N ASP A 5 1.94 25.58 14.36
CA ASP A 5 2.74 24.52 13.71
C ASP A 5 2.09 23.13 13.75
N PHE A 6 1.26 22.87 14.76
CA PHE A 6 0.58 21.59 14.90
C PHE A 6 -0.62 21.48 13.93
N SER A 7 -1.29 22.61 13.67
CA SER A 7 -2.44 22.65 12.76
C SER A 7 -2.03 22.49 11.29
N THR A 8 -0.90 23.07 10.88
CA THR A 8 -0.34 22.94 9.51
C THR A 8 0.24 21.54 9.25
N LYS A 9 0.89 20.93 10.25
CA LYS A 9 1.35 19.53 10.16
C LYS A 9 0.20 18.54 10.18
N ALA A 10 -0.85 18.79 10.96
CA ALA A 10 -2.05 17.95 10.97
C ALA A 10 -2.83 18.02 9.65
N SER A 11 -2.95 19.19 9.03
CA SER A 11 -3.57 19.32 7.69
C SER A 11 -2.71 18.66 6.60
N SER A 12 -1.39 18.79 6.67
CA SER A 12 -0.44 18.11 5.77
C SER A 12 -0.51 16.58 5.89
N ALA A 13 -0.55 16.05 7.12
CA ALA A 13 -0.69 14.61 7.36
C ALA A 13 -2.04 14.07 6.83
N ARG A 14 -3.13 14.81 7.04
CA ARG A 14 -4.45 14.44 6.50
C ARG A 14 -4.44 14.41 4.98
N ASN A 15 -3.83 15.40 4.34
CA ASN A 15 -3.68 15.44 2.88
C ASN A 15 -2.85 14.25 2.38
N ALA A 16 -1.74 13.93 3.03
CA ALA A 16 -0.91 12.77 2.69
C ALA A 16 -1.70 11.45 2.77
N VAL A 17 -2.53 11.27 3.81
CA VAL A 17 -3.40 10.10 3.95
C VAL A 17 -4.44 10.04 2.82
N THR A 18 -5.08 11.17 2.48
CA THR A 18 -6.04 11.18 1.37
C THR A 18 -5.41 10.88 0.02
N ILE A 19 -4.17 11.33 -0.22
CA ILE A 19 -3.40 11.01 -1.42
C ILE A 19 -3.06 9.52 -1.44
N TYR A 20 -2.63 8.96 -0.30
CA TYR A 20 -2.30 7.53 -0.17
C TYR A 20 -3.49 6.64 -0.54
N PHE A 21 -4.68 6.93 -0.02
CA PHE A 21 -5.90 6.18 -0.30
C PHE A 21 -6.50 6.45 -1.69
N LYS A 22 -5.89 7.27 -2.54
CA LYS A 22 -6.36 7.43 -3.93
C LYS A 22 -5.93 6.26 -4.82
N SER A 23 -4.80 5.62 -4.52
CA SER A 23 -4.27 4.49 -5.28
C SER A 23 -5.03 3.19 -4.98
N TYR A 24 -5.43 2.45 -6.02
CA TYR A 24 -6.08 1.14 -5.88
C TYR A 24 -5.18 0.11 -5.20
N TRP A 25 -3.90 0.10 -5.54
CA TRP A 25 -2.91 -0.81 -4.94
C TRP A 25 -2.75 -0.58 -3.44
N ASN A 26 -2.71 0.68 -3.01
CA ASN A 26 -2.61 1.01 -1.58
C ASN A 26 -3.87 0.59 -0.80
N LYS A 27 -5.05 0.72 -1.40
CA LYS A 27 -6.30 0.21 -0.80
C LYS A 27 -6.25 -1.31 -0.64
N LEU A 28 -5.78 -2.01 -1.68
CA LEU A 28 -5.65 -3.47 -1.68
C LEU A 28 -4.63 -3.95 -0.64
N ASP A 29 -3.49 -3.27 -0.51
CA ASP A 29 -2.47 -3.55 0.51
C ASP A 29 -3.04 -3.36 1.93
N VAL A 30 -3.80 -2.29 2.18
CA VAL A 30 -4.45 -2.06 3.47
C VAL A 30 -5.48 -3.14 3.79
N VAL A 31 -6.29 -3.55 2.80
CA VAL A 31 -7.27 -4.63 2.96
C VAL A 31 -6.56 -5.96 3.26
N ALA A 32 -5.47 -6.29 2.55
CA ALA A 32 -4.67 -7.48 2.82
C ALA A 32 -4.11 -7.48 4.25
N ILE A 33 -3.50 -6.38 4.68
CA ILE A 33 -2.95 -6.26 6.04
C ILE A 33 -4.04 -6.46 7.10
N ILE A 34 -5.23 -5.88 6.92
CA ILE A 34 -6.36 -6.07 7.84
C ILE A 34 -6.82 -7.52 7.86
N LEU A 35 -6.99 -8.15 6.69
CA LEU A 35 -7.39 -9.56 6.58
C LEU A 35 -6.37 -10.51 7.23
N PHE A 36 -5.08 -10.23 7.08
CA PHE A 36 -4.01 -10.97 7.72
C PHE A 36 -4.14 -10.97 9.26
N PHE A 37 -4.35 -9.80 9.87
CA PHE A 37 -4.55 -9.72 11.32
C PHE A 37 -5.84 -10.41 11.77
N VAL A 38 -6.94 -10.25 11.02
CA VAL A 38 -8.20 -10.98 11.30
C VAL A 38 -7.98 -12.49 11.25
N GLY A 39 -7.27 -12.98 10.24
CA GLY A 39 -6.91 -14.39 10.10
C GLY A 39 -6.06 -14.91 11.26
N ILE A 40 -5.08 -14.12 11.73
CA ILE A 40 -4.28 -14.46 12.91
C ILE A 40 -5.12 -14.50 14.18
N VAL A 41 -6.01 -13.53 14.39
CA VAL A 41 -6.89 -13.49 15.56
C VAL A 41 -7.81 -14.71 15.58
N PHE A 42 -8.42 -15.06 14.44
CA PHE A 42 -9.25 -16.26 14.32
C PHE A 42 -8.47 -17.55 14.56
N ARG A 43 -7.19 -17.57 14.19
CA ARG A 43 -6.30 -18.69 14.48
C ARG A 43 -5.91 -18.81 15.96
N TYR A 44 -5.83 -17.69 16.67
CA TYR A 44 -5.47 -17.68 18.10
C TYR A 44 -6.66 -18.05 18.99
N ILE A 45 -7.89 -17.73 18.57
CA ILE A 45 -9.13 -18.15 19.25
C ILE A 45 -9.29 -19.67 19.09
N SER A 46 -9.10 -20.41 20.19
CA SER A 46 -9.03 -21.88 20.21
C SER A 46 -10.41 -22.58 20.11
N ILE A 47 -11.35 -22.01 19.35
CA ILE A 47 -12.67 -22.60 19.07
C ILE A 47 -12.55 -23.36 17.73
N SER A 48 -13.03 -24.61 17.69
CA SER A 48 -12.87 -25.51 16.53
C SER A 48 -13.36 -24.92 15.20
N GLU A 49 -14.50 -24.23 15.19
CA GLU A 49 -15.03 -23.60 13.96
C GLU A 49 -14.24 -22.35 13.52
N CYS A 50 -13.72 -21.59 14.48
CA CYS A 50 -12.90 -20.40 14.19
C CYS A 50 -11.55 -20.76 13.55
N PHE A 51 -11.02 -21.95 13.87
CA PHE A 51 -9.77 -22.42 13.27
C PHE A 51 -9.89 -22.67 11.76
N CYS A 52 -10.95 -23.36 11.32
CA CYS A 52 -11.25 -23.56 9.90
C CYS A 52 -11.48 -22.23 9.17
N ALA A 53 -12.26 -21.33 9.77
CA ALA A 53 -12.49 -20.00 9.21
C ALA A 53 -11.18 -19.20 9.08
N GLY A 54 -10.29 -19.25 10.07
CA GLY A 54 -8.98 -18.61 10.04
C GLY A 54 -8.08 -19.12 8.91
N GLN A 55 -8.09 -20.43 8.64
CA GLN A 55 -7.36 -21.01 7.50
C GLN A 55 -7.87 -20.48 6.16
N ILE A 56 -9.19 -20.45 5.99
CA ILE A 56 -9.82 -19.93 4.76
C ILE A 56 -9.45 -18.46 4.55
N VAL A 57 -9.54 -17.63 5.60
CA VAL A 57 -9.17 -16.20 5.54
C VAL A 57 -7.70 -16.03 5.15
N ILE A 58 -6.79 -16.80 5.73
CA ILE A 58 -5.36 -16.74 5.40
C ILE A 58 -5.09 -17.22 3.96
N SER A 59 -5.84 -18.19 3.44
CA SER A 59 -5.72 -18.61 2.03
C SER A 59 -6.13 -17.50 1.05
N PHE A 60 -7.21 -16.78 1.35
CA PHE A 60 -7.59 -15.60 0.57
C PHE A 60 -6.56 -14.48 0.69
N ASP A 61 -6.04 -14.22 1.88
CA ASP A 61 -4.98 -13.23 2.09
C ASP A 61 -3.74 -13.55 1.24
N LEU A 62 -3.29 -14.81 1.25
CA LEU A 62 -2.16 -15.26 0.42
C LEU A 62 -2.42 -15.03 -1.08
N SER A 63 -3.66 -15.23 -1.54
CA SER A 63 -4.04 -14.95 -2.94
C SER A 63 -3.90 -13.47 -3.28
N ILE A 64 -4.28 -12.57 -2.36
CA ILE A 64 -4.10 -11.12 -2.53
C ILE A 64 -2.61 -10.75 -2.58
N TRP A 65 -1.76 -11.36 -1.74
CA TRP A 65 -0.31 -11.15 -1.79
C TRP A 65 0.33 -11.64 -3.09
N PHE A 66 -0.19 -12.71 -3.70
CA PHE A 66 0.24 -13.12 -5.04
C PHE A 66 -0.13 -12.09 -6.11
N ILE A 67 -1.34 -11.53 -6.07
CA ILE A 67 -1.74 -10.44 -6.96
C ILE A 67 -0.81 -9.23 -6.77
N ARG A 68 -0.46 -8.90 -5.52
CA ARG A 68 0.48 -7.83 -5.21
C ARG A 68 1.89 -8.08 -5.76
N THR A 69 2.30 -9.34 -5.80
CA THR A 69 3.59 -9.74 -6.37
C THR A 69 3.65 -9.51 -7.88
N LEU A 70 2.53 -9.65 -8.59
CA LEU A 70 2.45 -9.32 -10.03
C LEU A 70 2.78 -7.85 -10.29
N ASP A 71 2.36 -6.94 -9.41
CA ASP A 71 2.71 -5.51 -9.52
C ASP A 71 4.24 -5.29 -9.40
N MET A 72 4.93 -6.05 -8.55
CA MET A 72 6.40 -5.97 -8.47
C MET A 72 7.08 -6.43 -9.77
N PHE A 73 6.50 -7.41 -10.48
CA PHE A 73 7.01 -7.83 -11.78
C PHE A 73 6.80 -6.79 -12.88
N THR A 74 5.97 -5.76 -12.68
CA THR A 74 5.84 -4.65 -13.63
C THR A 74 7.14 -3.86 -13.76
N ALA A 75 8.01 -3.86 -12.73
CA ALA A 75 9.31 -3.20 -12.78
C ALA A 75 10.32 -3.91 -13.73
N VAL A 76 10.08 -5.19 -14.05
CA VAL A 76 10.96 -6.00 -14.90
C VAL A 76 10.77 -5.63 -16.37
N LYS A 77 11.86 -5.37 -17.11
CA LYS A 77 11.82 -4.92 -18.50
C LYS A 77 11.08 -5.87 -19.46
N LEU A 78 11.19 -7.18 -19.24
CA LEU A 78 10.61 -8.20 -20.13
C LEU A 78 9.12 -8.44 -19.87
N LEU A 79 8.70 -8.37 -18.60
CA LEU A 79 7.35 -8.71 -18.15
C LEU A 79 6.46 -7.47 -18.02
N GLY A 80 7.05 -6.31 -17.76
CA GLY A 80 6.32 -5.08 -17.46
C GLY A 80 5.33 -4.66 -18.54
N PRO A 81 5.75 -4.44 -19.81
CA PRO A 81 4.81 -4.08 -20.88
C PRO A 81 3.66 -5.09 -21.03
N LYS A 82 3.95 -6.38 -20.86
CA LYS A 82 2.94 -7.45 -20.94
C LYS A 82 1.93 -7.39 -19.80
N LEU A 83 2.37 -7.16 -18.57
CA LEU A 83 1.48 -7.04 -17.40
C LEU A 83 0.60 -5.79 -17.50
N VAL A 84 1.16 -4.68 -18.00
CA VAL A 84 0.38 -3.45 -18.24
C VAL A 84 -0.73 -3.69 -19.27
N MET A 85 -0.44 -4.42 -20.35
CA MET A 85 -1.47 -4.81 -21.32
C MET A 85 -2.55 -5.70 -20.71
N ILE A 86 -2.16 -6.71 -19.92
CA ILE A 86 -3.13 -7.57 -19.22
C ILE A 86 -4.04 -6.74 -18.29
N GLY A 87 -3.46 -5.78 -17.55
CA GLY A 87 -4.23 -4.89 -16.67
C GLY A 87 -5.31 -4.10 -17.41
N GLU A 88 -4.99 -3.59 -18.60
CA GLU A 88 -5.97 -2.90 -19.45
C GLU A 88 -7.00 -3.86 -20.06
N MET A 89 -6.60 -5.08 -20.44
CA MET A 89 -7.55 -6.11 -20.93
C MET A 89 -8.57 -6.51 -19.87
N VAL A 90 -8.23 -6.45 -18.58
CA VAL A 90 -9.19 -6.71 -17.48
C VAL A 90 -10.31 -5.67 -17.47
N HIS A 91 -10.09 -4.45 -17.96
CA HIS A 91 -11.18 -3.48 -18.12
C HIS A 91 -12.22 -3.97 -19.13
N ASP A 92 -11.76 -4.53 -20.26
CA ASP A 92 -12.65 -5.08 -21.30
C ASP A 92 -13.34 -6.37 -20.83
N LEU A 93 -12.66 -7.15 -19.98
CA LEU A 93 -13.24 -8.35 -19.36
C LEU A 93 -14.51 -8.03 -18.54
N LYS A 94 -14.62 -6.83 -17.94
CA LYS A 94 -15.82 -6.45 -17.17
C LYS A 94 -17.09 -6.45 -18.02
N PHE A 95 -17.01 -5.98 -19.27
CA PHE A 95 -18.16 -6.01 -20.20
C PHE A 95 -18.45 -7.43 -20.68
N PHE A 96 -17.42 -8.24 -20.91
CA PHE A 96 -17.60 -9.66 -21.24
C PHE A 96 -18.31 -10.42 -20.11
N MET A 97 -17.96 -10.16 -18.85
CA MET A 97 -18.61 -10.79 -17.70
C MET A 97 -20.11 -10.48 -17.62
N LEU A 98 -20.55 -9.30 -18.06
CA LEU A 98 -21.98 -8.96 -18.18
C LEU A 98 -22.66 -9.86 -19.22
N MET A 99 -22.05 -10.02 -20.40
CA MET A 99 -22.57 -10.87 -21.45
C MET A 99 -22.62 -12.34 -20.99
N PHE A 100 -21.55 -12.83 -20.34
CA PHE A 100 -21.48 -14.16 -19.74
C PHE A 100 -22.60 -14.41 -18.71
N PHE A 101 -22.89 -13.41 -17.87
CA PHE A 101 -23.97 -13.49 -16.89
C PHE A 101 -25.35 -13.65 -17.55
N VAL A 102 -25.61 -13.00 -18.69
CA VAL A 102 -26.86 -13.16 -19.45
C VAL A 102 -27.04 -14.61 -19.93
N PHE A 103 -25.98 -15.26 -20.42
CA PHE A 103 -26.04 -16.68 -20.83
C PHE A 103 -26.30 -17.61 -19.65
N ILE A 104 -25.67 -17.37 -18.50
CA ILE A 104 -25.94 -18.12 -17.26
C ILE A 104 -27.41 -18.00 -16.83
N LEU A 105 -27.96 -16.77 -16.86
CA LEU A 105 -29.36 -16.56 -16.52
C LEU A 105 -30.30 -17.24 -17.51
N ALA A 106 -30.01 -17.18 -18.81
CA ALA A 106 -30.80 -17.85 -19.84
C ALA A 106 -30.88 -19.36 -19.63
N PHE A 107 -29.77 -20.00 -19.26
CA PHE A 107 -29.76 -21.42 -18.89
C PHE A 107 -30.50 -21.67 -17.56
N GLY A 108 -30.32 -20.77 -16.59
CA GLY A 108 -30.93 -20.87 -15.27
C GLY A 108 -32.46 -20.75 -15.25
N VAL A 109 -33.07 -20.11 -16.25
CA VAL A 109 -34.53 -20.02 -16.41
C VAL A 109 -35.17 -21.40 -16.65
N GLN A 110 -34.45 -22.36 -17.25
CA GLN A 110 -34.99 -23.70 -17.50
C GLN A 110 -35.26 -24.48 -16.21
N GLU A 111 -34.56 -24.16 -15.13
CA GLU A 111 -34.62 -24.83 -13.82
C GLU A 111 -35.26 -23.94 -12.74
N PHE A 112 -36.08 -22.94 -13.15
CA PHE A 112 -36.49 -21.80 -12.31
C PHE A 112 -37.19 -22.22 -11.02
N THR A 113 -36.35 -22.34 -9.99
CA THR A 113 -36.72 -22.71 -8.64
C THR A 113 -36.24 -21.59 -7.75
N TRP A 114 -37.16 -20.66 -7.42
CA TRP A 114 -36.88 -19.36 -6.79
C TRP A 114 -36.04 -19.41 -5.50
N TYR A 115 -36.00 -20.57 -4.85
CA TYR A 115 -35.33 -20.75 -3.56
C TYR A 115 -33.83 -21.05 -3.66
N LEU A 116 -33.27 -21.36 -4.84
CA LEU A 116 -31.87 -21.83 -4.95
C LEU A 116 -31.03 -21.18 -6.08
N PRO A 117 -30.96 -19.83 -6.18
CA PRO A 117 -30.22 -19.13 -7.25
C PRO A 117 -28.73 -19.50 -7.30
N CYS A 118 -28.07 -19.71 -6.14
CA CYS A 118 -26.66 -20.08 -6.09
C CYS A 118 -26.38 -21.46 -6.72
N LYS A 119 -27.31 -22.42 -6.61
CA LYS A 119 -27.15 -23.75 -7.21
C LYS A 119 -27.30 -23.67 -8.73
N ILE A 120 -28.25 -22.87 -9.20
CA ILE A 120 -28.48 -22.64 -10.63
C ILE A 120 -27.24 -22.00 -11.28
N ILE A 121 -26.70 -20.94 -10.67
CA ILE A 121 -25.50 -20.26 -11.18
C ILE A 121 -24.31 -21.22 -11.22
N ASN A 122 -24.10 -21.99 -10.15
CA ASN A 122 -23.03 -22.98 -10.08
C ASN A 122 -23.17 -24.04 -11.18
N PHE A 123 -24.38 -24.56 -11.35
CA PHE A 123 -24.69 -25.57 -12.36
C PHE A 123 -24.47 -25.07 -13.79
N ALA A 124 -25.03 -23.90 -14.12
CA ALA A 124 -24.84 -23.23 -15.41
C ALA A 124 -23.37 -22.93 -15.71
N TYR A 125 -22.62 -22.50 -14.69
CA TYR A 125 -21.21 -22.18 -14.80
C TYR A 125 -20.38 -23.42 -15.19
N TRP A 126 -20.46 -24.51 -14.43
CA TRP A 126 -19.71 -25.74 -14.73
C TRP A 126 -20.07 -26.33 -16.09
N HIS A 127 -21.33 -26.24 -16.47
CA HIS A 127 -21.81 -26.66 -17.78
C HIS A 127 -21.14 -25.91 -18.94
N ILE A 128 -20.88 -24.60 -18.83
CA ILE A 128 -20.19 -23.83 -19.88
C ILE A 128 -18.73 -24.31 -20.05
N PHE A 129 -18.11 -24.79 -18.97
CA PHE A 129 -16.77 -25.40 -19.02
C PHE A 129 -16.78 -26.88 -19.47
N GLY A 130 -17.94 -27.41 -19.86
CA GLY A 130 -18.10 -28.78 -20.34
C GLY A 130 -18.22 -29.82 -19.24
N GLU A 131 -18.29 -29.42 -17.96
CA GLU A 131 -18.49 -30.36 -16.86
C GLU A 131 -19.98 -30.56 -16.60
N ILE A 132 -20.54 -31.64 -17.16
CA ILE A 132 -21.95 -32.00 -17.00
C ILE A 132 -22.13 -32.77 -15.69
N LYS A 133 -22.10 -32.04 -14.56
CA LYS A 133 -22.45 -32.62 -13.25
C LYS A 133 -23.95 -32.91 -13.23
N GLY A 134 -24.38 -34.01 -12.61
CA GLY A 134 -25.80 -34.31 -12.42
C GLY A 134 -26.52 -34.94 -13.62
N LEU A 135 -25.79 -35.58 -14.54
CA LEU A 135 -26.37 -36.40 -15.62
C LEU A 135 -27.46 -37.37 -15.12
N GLU A 136 -27.27 -37.92 -13.91
CA GLU A 136 -28.20 -38.81 -13.20
C GLU A 136 -29.57 -38.15 -12.89
N ILE A 137 -29.58 -36.84 -12.59
CA ILE A 137 -30.81 -36.07 -12.29
C ILE A 137 -31.60 -35.82 -13.58
N PHE A 138 -30.89 -35.65 -14.70
CA PHE A 138 -31.51 -35.48 -16.00
C PHE A 138 -32.09 -36.80 -16.50
N GLU A 139 -31.41 -37.93 -16.27
CA GLU A 139 -31.85 -39.27 -16.71
C GLU A 139 -33.24 -39.66 -16.16
N GLU A 140 -33.57 -39.30 -14.91
CA GLU A 140 -34.90 -39.56 -14.34
C GLU A 140 -36.01 -38.67 -14.96
N ASN A 141 -35.72 -37.40 -15.24
CA ASN A 141 -36.67 -36.46 -15.85
C ASN A 141 -36.89 -36.73 -17.36
N PHE A 142 -36.01 -37.52 -17.97
CA PHE A 142 -35.96 -37.74 -19.41
C PHE A 142 -36.81 -38.90 -19.93
N LYS A 143 -37.61 -39.54 -19.08
CA LYS A 143 -38.31 -40.79 -19.41
C LYS A 143 -39.38 -40.71 -20.52
N ALA A 144 -39.74 -39.50 -20.99
CA ALA A 144 -40.69 -39.31 -22.10
C ALA A 144 -40.13 -38.58 -23.35
N ASN A 145 -39.14 -37.68 -23.21
CA ASN A 145 -38.53 -36.89 -24.30
C ASN A 145 -36.98 -36.87 -24.24
N GLY A 146 -36.40 -37.90 -23.62
CA GLY A 146 -34.99 -38.16 -23.32
C GLY A 146 -33.95 -37.55 -24.24
N TYR A 147 -33.96 -38.11 -25.44
CA TYR A 147 -32.94 -37.83 -26.43
C TYR A 147 -33.03 -36.40 -26.95
N THR A 148 -34.23 -35.82 -27.03
CA THR A 148 -34.43 -34.50 -27.63
C THR A 148 -33.82 -33.38 -26.79
N ALA A 149 -34.10 -33.33 -25.48
CA ALA A 149 -33.52 -32.27 -24.66
C ALA A 149 -32.06 -32.54 -24.27
N PHE A 150 -31.57 -33.80 -24.31
CA PHE A 150 -30.14 -34.08 -24.22
C PHE A 150 -29.37 -33.54 -25.44
N ILE A 151 -29.88 -33.76 -26.65
CA ILE A 151 -29.30 -33.21 -27.89
C ILE A 151 -29.36 -31.67 -27.87
N LEU A 152 -30.46 -31.09 -27.40
CA LEU A 152 -30.62 -29.63 -27.28
C LEU A 152 -29.65 -29.04 -26.25
N LEU A 153 -29.45 -29.70 -25.11
CA LEU A 153 -28.48 -29.32 -24.08
C LEU A 153 -27.05 -29.35 -24.64
N LEU A 154 -26.65 -30.44 -25.29
CA LEU A 154 -25.35 -30.56 -25.94
C LEU A 154 -25.13 -29.48 -26.99
N GLY A 155 -26.12 -29.26 -27.86
CA GLY A 155 -26.09 -28.21 -28.87
C GLY A 155 -25.95 -26.82 -28.25
N TYR A 156 -26.74 -26.51 -27.22
CA TYR A 156 -26.68 -25.25 -26.50
C TYR A 156 -25.30 -25.02 -25.87
N MET A 157 -24.76 -25.99 -25.11
CA MET A 157 -23.45 -25.86 -24.47
C MET A 157 -22.32 -25.68 -25.48
N THR A 158 -22.41 -26.38 -26.61
CA THR A 158 -21.43 -26.26 -27.70
C THR A 158 -21.47 -24.87 -28.34
N ILE A 159 -22.67 -24.38 -28.66
CA ILE A 159 -22.84 -23.05 -29.27
C ILE A 159 -22.36 -21.96 -28.32
N VAL A 160 -22.77 -22.00 -27.04
CA VAL A 160 -22.41 -20.99 -26.04
C VAL A 160 -20.92 -20.98 -25.77
N SER A 161 -20.28 -22.14 -25.57
CA SER A 161 -18.83 -22.20 -25.33
C SER A 161 -18.03 -21.69 -26.54
N ILE A 162 -18.37 -22.10 -27.77
CA ILE A 162 -17.72 -21.62 -29.00
C ILE A 162 -17.90 -20.11 -29.15
N LEU A 163 -19.12 -19.59 -28.96
CA LEU A 163 -19.42 -18.16 -29.10
C LEU A 163 -18.64 -17.33 -28.06
N LEU A 164 -18.70 -17.73 -26.80
CA LEU A 164 -18.07 -17.01 -25.69
C LEU A 164 -16.55 -16.94 -25.83
N PHE A 165 -15.88 -18.07 -26.07
CA PHE A 165 -14.42 -18.09 -26.20
C PHE A 165 -13.97 -17.31 -27.44
N ASN A 166 -14.63 -17.49 -28.58
CA ASN A 166 -14.24 -16.79 -29.81
C ASN A 166 -14.43 -15.28 -29.69
N LEU A 167 -15.51 -14.83 -29.06
CA LEU A 167 -15.73 -13.40 -28.84
C LEU A 167 -14.73 -12.83 -27.81
N LEU A 168 -14.40 -13.57 -26.76
CA LEU A 168 -13.38 -13.15 -25.79
C LEU A 168 -12.00 -13.01 -26.44
N ILE A 169 -11.60 -14.01 -27.23
CA ILE A 169 -10.34 -13.99 -27.99
C ILE A 169 -10.33 -12.81 -28.96
N ALA A 170 -11.42 -12.55 -29.67
CA ALA A 170 -11.53 -11.43 -30.60
C ALA A 170 -11.38 -10.07 -29.89
N MET A 171 -12.03 -9.88 -28.73
CA MET A 171 -11.91 -8.65 -27.94
C MET A 171 -10.50 -8.46 -27.40
N PHE A 172 -9.89 -9.52 -26.86
CA PHE A 172 -8.51 -9.45 -26.38
C PHE A 172 -7.52 -9.21 -27.51
N SER A 173 -7.71 -9.81 -28.69
CA SER A 173 -6.85 -9.55 -29.86
C SER A 173 -6.95 -8.08 -30.29
N ASN A 174 -8.16 -7.56 -30.43
CA ASN A 174 -8.38 -6.16 -30.83
C ASN A 174 -7.76 -5.17 -29.83
N THR A 175 -7.92 -5.42 -28.52
CA THR A 175 -7.31 -4.59 -27.49
C THR A 175 -5.81 -4.77 -27.41
N PHE A 176 -5.30 -5.99 -27.59
CA PHE A 176 -3.86 -6.27 -27.68
C PHE A 176 -3.23 -5.46 -28.80
N ASP A 177 -3.78 -5.50 -30.01
CA ASP A 177 -3.26 -4.79 -31.17
C ASP A 177 -3.27 -3.26 -30.96
N ARG A 178 -4.35 -2.74 -30.35
CA ARG A 178 -4.48 -1.31 -30.01
C ARG A 178 -3.45 -0.87 -28.97
N LEU A 179 -3.20 -1.71 -27.96
CA LEU A 179 -2.35 -1.35 -26.83
C LEU A 179 -0.87 -1.64 -27.09
N GLN A 180 -0.52 -2.69 -27.83
CA GLN A 180 0.86 -3.14 -28.04
C GLN A 180 1.78 -2.02 -28.55
N SER A 181 1.28 -1.17 -29.47
CA SER A 181 2.03 -0.03 -30.01
C SER A 181 2.35 1.07 -28.98
N ASN A 182 1.49 1.23 -27.97
CA ASN A 182 1.61 2.27 -26.93
C ASN A 182 2.04 1.72 -25.57
N ALA A 183 2.03 0.40 -25.38
CA ALA A 183 2.27 -0.29 -24.12
C ALA A 183 3.65 0.06 -23.56
N ASP A 184 4.68 0.09 -24.41
CA ASP A 184 6.03 0.47 -24.00
C ASP A 184 6.12 1.89 -23.46
N ARG A 185 5.35 2.83 -24.02
CA ARG A 185 5.33 4.22 -23.55
C ARG A 185 4.62 4.32 -22.20
N ILE A 186 3.48 3.66 -22.06
CA ILE A 186 2.71 3.63 -20.81
C ILE A 186 3.54 2.97 -19.69
N TRP A 187 4.15 1.83 -19.99
CA TRP A 187 5.03 1.13 -19.06
C TRP A 187 6.25 1.95 -18.66
N LYS A 188 6.92 2.65 -19.59
CA LYS A 188 8.05 3.54 -19.26
C LYS A 188 7.63 4.65 -18.30
N PHE A 189 6.45 5.25 -18.50
CA PHE A 189 5.90 6.27 -17.60
C PHE A 189 5.62 5.70 -16.20
N GLN A 190 4.96 4.56 -16.11
CA GLN A 190 4.70 3.89 -14.82
C GLN A 190 5.99 3.48 -14.12
N ARG A 191 6.96 2.94 -14.86
CA ARG A 191 8.26 2.54 -14.33
C ARG A 191 9.05 3.71 -13.77
N TYR A 192 8.95 4.90 -14.37
CA TYR A 192 9.58 6.10 -13.82
C TYR A 192 9.04 6.40 -12.41
N SER A 193 7.71 6.40 -12.22
CA SER A 193 7.10 6.60 -10.91
C SER A 193 7.57 5.57 -9.88
N LEU A 194 7.64 4.29 -10.27
CA LEU A 194 8.12 3.20 -9.41
C LEU A 194 9.60 3.38 -9.01
N VAL A 195 10.44 3.83 -9.94
CA VAL A 195 11.86 4.09 -9.68
C VAL A 195 12.02 5.25 -8.70
N CYS A 196 11.30 6.36 -8.89
CA CYS A 196 11.31 7.49 -7.96
C CYS A 196 10.88 7.05 -6.55
N GLU A 197 9.85 6.22 -6.45
CA GLU A 197 9.42 5.66 -5.17
C GLU A 197 10.51 4.79 -4.54
N TYR A 198 11.14 3.91 -5.32
CA TYR A 198 12.20 3.01 -4.82
C TYR A 198 13.44 3.78 -4.35
N LEU A 199 13.81 4.87 -5.03
CA LEU A 199 14.93 5.74 -4.65
C LEU A 199 14.69 6.45 -3.30
N SER A 200 13.43 6.71 -2.94
CA SER A 200 13.06 7.34 -1.66
C SER A 200 13.06 6.36 -0.48
N ARG A 201 13.11 5.05 -0.74
CA ARG A 201 13.04 4.00 0.29
C ARG A 201 14.42 3.75 0.93
N PRO A 202 14.47 3.36 2.21
CA PRO A 202 15.73 3.01 2.87
C PRO A 202 16.42 1.84 2.17
N SER A 203 17.75 1.82 2.18
CA SER A 203 18.57 0.88 1.39
C SER A 203 18.49 -0.59 1.83
N PHE A 204 17.89 -0.90 2.98
CA PHE A 204 17.81 -2.26 3.51
C PHE A 204 16.68 -3.06 2.87
N PRO A 205 16.91 -4.35 2.54
CA PRO A 205 15.87 -5.19 1.95
C PRO A 205 14.74 -5.45 2.95
N SER A 206 13.55 -5.82 2.44
CA SER A 206 12.31 -5.94 3.23
C SER A 206 12.45 -6.68 4.57
N PRO A 207 13.14 -7.84 4.67
CA PRO A 207 13.34 -8.54 5.95
C PRO A 207 14.06 -7.73 7.03
N PHE A 208 14.91 -6.77 6.64
CA PHE A 208 15.74 -5.96 7.54
C PHE A 208 15.30 -4.50 7.62
N ILE A 209 14.17 -4.13 7.01
CA ILE A 209 13.72 -2.74 6.95
C ILE A 209 13.39 -2.17 8.34
N PHE A 210 12.93 -3.02 9.26
CA PHE A 210 12.66 -2.66 10.66
C PHE A 210 13.90 -2.12 11.37
N LEU A 211 15.10 -2.66 11.08
CA LEU A 211 16.36 -2.17 11.64
C LEU A 211 16.66 -0.75 11.17
N SER A 212 16.37 -0.43 9.90
CA SER A 212 16.57 0.92 9.36
C SER A 212 15.64 1.95 10.01
N HIS A 213 14.38 1.58 10.24
CA HIS A 213 13.42 2.43 10.94
C HIS A 213 13.79 2.60 12.41
N PHE A 214 14.23 1.53 13.08
CA PHE A 214 14.71 1.57 14.45
C PHE A 214 15.94 2.47 14.57
N GLY A 215 16.93 2.36 13.66
CA GLY A 215 18.11 3.23 13.62
C GLY A 215 17.77 4.71 13.39
N ARG A 216 16.82 5.02 12.51
CA ARG A 216 16.34 6.40 12.30
C ARG A 216 15.60 6.94 13.52
N LEU A 217 14.78 6.10 14.16
CA LEU A 217 14.03 6.48 15.36
C LEU A 217 14.98 6.73 16.54
N THR A 218 15.96 5.85 16.76
CA THR A 218 16.95 6.01 17.82
C THR A 218 17.79 7.26 17.59
N LEU A 219 18.32 7.48 16.38
CA LEU A 219 19.03 8.72 16.03
C LEU A 219 18.15 9.97 16.21
N TYR A 220 16.87 9.91 15.83
CA TYR A 220 15.93 11.03 16.06
C TYR A 220 15.76 11.32 17.56
N THR A 221 15.52 10.29 18.37
CA THR A 221 15.37 10.45 19.82
C THR A 221 16.67 10.92 20.49
N LEU A 222 17.83 10.40 20.07
CA LEU A 222 19.14 10.81 20.58
C LEU A 222 19.46 12.26 20.23
N THR A 223 19.21 12.68 18.98
CA THR A 223 19.40 14.07 18.54
C THR A 223 18.46 15.01 19.31
N LYS A 224 17.22 14.58 19.59
CA LYS A 224 16.24 15.36 20.37
C LYS A 224 16.63 15.45 21.85
N CYS A 225 17.13 14.36 22.44
CA CYS A 225 17.67 14.34 23.79
C CYS A 225 18.93 15.21 23.90
N TYR A 226 19.82 15.18 22.91
CA TYR A 226 21.03 16.01 22.83
C TYR A 226 20.66 17.50 22.73
N LYS A 227 19.74 17.88 21.83
CA LYS A 227 19.25 19.27 21.71
C LYS A 227 18.57 19.76 22.99
N LYS A 228 17.78 18.90 23.67
CA LYS A 228 17.15 19.22 24.96
C LYS A 228 18.19 19.40 26.08
N SER A 229 19.22 18.55 26.12
CA SER A 229 20.33 18.63 27.07
C SER A 229 21.16 19.91 26.85
N GLN A 230 21.40 20.30 25.59
CA GLN A 230 22.14 21.52 25.25
C GLN A 230 21.38 22.78 25.69
N ALA A 231 20.05 22.82 25.50
CA ALA A 231 19.21 23.93 25.96
C ALA A 231 19.20 24.07 27.50
N LEU A 232 19.19 22.93 28.21
CA LEU A 232 19.29 22.89 29.68
C LEU A 232 20.64 23.42 30.17
N MET A 233 21.74 23.06 29.50
CA MET A 233 23.08 23.57 29.81
C MET A 233 23.21 25.08 29.57
N CYS A 234 22.63 25.59 28.48
CA CYS A 234 22.63 27.04 28.23
C CYS A 234 21.86 27.82 29.29
N ASN A 235 20.68 27.34 29.72
CA ASN A 235 19.90 28.01 30.77
C ASN A 235 20.62 27.99 32.13
N TYR A 236 21.31 26.90 32.46
CA TYR A 236 22.10 26.81 33.70
C TYR A 236 23.32 27.76 33.69
N LEU A 237 24.03 27.84 32.57
CA LEU A 237 25.12 28.80 32.37
C LEU A 237 24.63 30.24 32.44
N GLU A 238 23.47 30.55 31.88
CA GLU A 238 22.88 31.89 31.94
C GLU A 238 22.54 32.29 33.38
N HIS A 239 22.00 31.36 34.17
CA HIS A 239 21.75 31.58 35.61
C HIS A 239 23.04 31.83 36.40
N LEU A 240 24.11 31.05 36.13
CA LEU A 240 25.41 31.25 36.78
C LEU A 240 26.07 32.58 36.40
N ILE A 241 25.90 33.03 35.15
CA ILE A 241 26.39 34.32 34.69
C ILE A 241 25.61 35.45 35.37
N ASP A 242 24.30 35.31 35.55
CA ASP A 242 23.47 36.31 36.24
C ASP A 242 23.81 36.39 37.74
N ASP A 243 23.98 35.24 38.40
CA ASP A 243 24.44 35.14 39.80
C ASP A 243 25.81 35.82 40.00
N SER A 244 26.72 35.68 39.02
CA SER A 244 28.03 36.33 39.04
C SER A 244 27.96 37.86 38.91
N LYS A 245 26.97 38.37 38.16
CA LYS A 245 26.72 39.82 38.01
C LYS A 245 26.09 40.42 39.25
N THR A 246 25.18 39.72 39.92
CA THR A 246 24.59 40.15 41.20
C THR A 246 25.60 40.13 42.35
N ASN A 247 26.57 39.21 42.35
CA ASN A 247 27.63 39.16 43.38
C ASN A 247 28.78 40.17 43.17
N ASN A 248 28.84 40.88 42.03
CA ASN A 248 29.81 41.95 41.78
C ASN A 248 29.59 43.22 42.65
N GLY A 249 28.66 43.19 43.60
CA GLY A 249 28.58 44.14 44.73
C GLY A 249 29.63 43.91 45.83
N LYS A 250 30.41 42.82 45.79
CA LYS A 250 31.53 42.59 46.73
C LYS A 250 32.86 42.44 45.99
N ARG A 251 33.59 43.56 45.96
CA ARG A 251 34.91 43.76 45.34
C ARG A 251 35.96 42.80 45.93
N ILE A 252 36.16 41.63 45.33
CA ILE A 252 37.35 40.80 45.58
C ILE A 252 38.42 41.20 44.55
N LYS A 253 39.56 41.74 45.03
CA LYS A 253 40.71 42.10 44.20
C LYS A 253 41.40 40.82 43.71
N LEU A 254 41.26 40.46 42.44
CA LEU A 254 42.14 39.50 41.75
C LEU A 254 43.22 40.22 40.92
N PRO A 255 44.41 39.63 40.71
CA PRO A 255 45.53 40.26 39.99
C PRO A 255 45.26 40.41 38.48
N GLU A 256 45.73 41.51 37.87
CA GLU A 256 45.42 41.98 36.50
C GLU A 256 45.67 40.96 35.36
N ARG A 257 46.62 40.03 35.50
CA ARG A 257 46.92 39.03 34.46
C ARG A 257 45.82 37.98 34.27
N HIS A 258 45.14 37.56 35.33
CA HIS A 258 44.05 36.57 35.25
C HIS A 258 42.75 37.17 34.70
N ARG A 259 42.58 38.49 34.79
CA ARG A 259 41.39 39.20 34.31
C ARG A 259 41.33 39.22 32.77
N LEU A 260 42.46 39.48 32.12
CA LEU A 260 42.58 39.48 30.66
C LEU A 260 42.37 38.10 30.04
N ASP A 261 42.87 37.03 30.66
CA ASP A 261 42.61 35.67 30.19
C ASP A 261 41.15 35.24 30.41
N SER A 262 40.53 35.66 31.51
CA SER A 262 39.11 35.38 31.76
C SER A 262 38.18 36.13 30.79
N GLU A 263 38.48 37.39 30.47
CA GLU A 263 37.71 38.18 29.48
C GLU A 263 37.91 37.63 28.06
N ARG A 264 39.12 37.17 27.73
CA ARG A 264 39.42 36.55 26.43
C ARG A 264 38.72 35.20 26.27
N SER A 265 38.71 34.34 27.29
CA SER A 265 37.92 33.10 27.29
C SER A 265 36.40 33.37 27.27
N PHE A 266 35.94 34.47 27.88
CA PHE A 266 34.53 34.85 27.87
C PHE A 266 34.05 35.35 26.50
N GLU A 267 34.87 36.14 25.80
CA GLU A 267 34.58 36.59 24.44
C GLU A 267 34.69 35.44 23.42
N GLU A 268 35.62 34.50 23.59
CA GLU A 268 35.64 33.25 22.81
C GLU A 268 34.39 32.40 23.04
N MET A 269 33.91 32.33 24.28
CA MET A 269 32.69 31.59 24.62
C MET A 269 31.44 32.25 24.03
N LYS A 270 31.31 33.58 24.10
CA LYS A 270 30.26 34.35 23.40
C LYS A 270 30.30 34.15 21.90
N HIS A 271 31.49 34.19 21.30
CA HIS A 271 31.67 34.01 19.87
C HIS A 271 31.20 32.61 19.43
N ASN A 272 31.56 31.57 20.20
CA ASN A 272 31.12 30.20 19.94
C ASN A 272 29.62 30.01 20.12
N ILE A 273 29.00 30.62 21.14
CA ILE A 273 27.54 30.59 21.33
C ILE A 273 26.81 31.27 20.17
N ASN A 274 27.28 32.43 19.71
CA ASN A 274 26.69 33.12 18.56
C ASN A 274 26.86 32.32 17.26
N LYS A 275 28.01 31.66 17.08
CA LYS A 275 28.27 30.77 15.94
C LYS A 275 27.32 29.56 15.95
N SER A 276 27.11 28.94 17.10
CA SER A 276 26.11 27.87 17.25
C SER A 276 24.70 28.36 16.95
N ARG A 277 24.30 29.54 17.46
CA ARG A 277 22.98 30.15 17.19
C ARG A 277 22.75 30.44 15.70
N GLN A 278 23.77 30.92 14.98
CA GLN A 278 23.70 31.11 13.52
C GLN A 278 23.63 29.79 12.76
N THR A 279 24.30 28.75 13.24
CA THR A 279 24.22 27.39 12.66
C THR A 279 22.81 26.82 12.83
N TYR A 280 22.19 27.03 13.99
CA TYR A 280 20.78 26.69 14.26
C TYR A 280 19.79 27.42 13.35
N GLN A 281 19.97 28.72 13.13
CA GLN A 281 19.11 29.49 12.22
C GLN A 281 19.27 29.06 10.75
N ARG A 282 20.48 28.69 10.31
CA ARG A 282 20.69 28.10 8.98
C ARG A 282 20.03 26.74 8.84
N GLU A 283 20.19 25.85 9.83
CA GLU A 283 19.57 24.51 9.77
C GLU A 283 18.03 24.57 9.79
N SER A 284 17.43 25.53 10.49
CA SER A 284 15.98 25.74 10.43
C SER A 284 15.51 26.29 9.07
N LEU A 285 16.30 27.13 8.41
CA LEU A 285 16.01 27.64 7.06
C LEU A 285 16.18 26.56 5.97
N PHE A 286 17.16 25.66 6.12
CA PHE A 286 17.36 24.52 5.22
C PHE A 286 16.33 23.38 5.39
N ASP A 287 15.60 23.36 6.51
CA ASP A 287 14.44 22.47 6.69
C ASP A 287 13.17 23.06 6.05
N ASP A 288 13.05 24.39 5.92
CA ASP A 288 11.95 25.06 5.21
C ASP A 288 12.12 24.99 3.68
N ASP A 289 13.33 25.18 3.15
CA ASP A 289 13.60 25.10 1.70
C ASP A 289 13.52 23.68 1.10
N ARG A 290 13.43 22.65 1.95
CA ARG A 290 13.20 21.26 1.53
C ARG A 290 11.72 20.87 1.45
N ILE A 291 10.81 21.81 1.75
CA ILE A 291 9.35 21.60 1.78
C ILE A 291 8.64 22.23 0.56
N HIS A 292 9.38 22.89 -0.35
CA HIS A 292 8.86 23.37 -1.64
C HIS A 292 9.34 22.56 -2.84
#